data_AF-A0AA39R6S4-F1
#
_entry.id   AF-A0AA39R6S4-F1
#
_cell.length_a   1.000
_cell.length_b   1.000
_cell.length_c   1.000
_cell.angle_alpha   90.00
_cell.angle_beta   90.00
_cell.angle_gamma   90.00
#
_symmetry.space_group_name_H-M   'P 1'
#
loop_
_entity.id
_entity.type
_entity.pdbx_description
1 polymer ?
#
loop_
_entity_poly.entity_id
_entity_poly.type
_entity_poly.pdbx_seq_one_letter_code
_entity_poly.pdbx_strand_id
1 'polypeptide(L)'
;MEDGDGVTSLFSNMPPQDIMEAFDFEAFLNWDLPEAAEPSVGMQQNEVPALPTEKKRRSNGTTQPRIKRPRIQHSHICDMHRAPSSKPAVRCFGKRSRVGPHKGTRCERMVATIVNGELPVCAQHRAQVIKMTRCEAALECGFSCNEIVPWKPHGYPLCEAHWSKGKCHFLELPVEIRLSIYQYLIPDQPVQARRSGMRSLRQDRTPVSTAIFRVNKTIHEEVADLFYGHTTFDIDVTNGQDSSAPATPCISMCYARDEKFFLTDYQMQLLLLDRQRTRNAVNGTTPSRPTRQKRFATGIKHLFTPWKPALSLQYFQRIRYFRINIAFNTPKRSPSAINSTQAAETILAEAERNLLCDYLHRLVEGLVTDNQAPLRNLDISVRIHGISDDDDAQANSKAIVHCQALVKPIRRLRSRTASLVSLIRTGEGFREINMLPVHSKEEDSISRFVQSCCAELTDSLVPPPRSPVLVRFAQLAELVAKMCEYPFWRETDIEEIEILLSNGRSAREANDIKALISVFRDVFDKVTKYNSDHQDFMKQMRQSFENMRSNIIKTS
;
A
#
# COMPACT_ATOMS: atom_id res chain seq x y z
N MET A 1 -48.06 39.63 10.39
CA MET A 1 -48.34 38.19 10.40
C MET A 1 -48.04 37.74 8.99
N GLU A 2 -46.86 37.19 8.77
CA GLU A 2 -46.38 36.72 7.48
C GLU A 2 -46.07 35.24 7.66
N ASP A 3 -46.74 34.38 6.89
CA ASP A 3 -46.64 32.93 7.01
C ASP A 3 -45.39 32.41 6.29
N GLY A 4 -44.77 31.38 6.87
CA GLY A 4 -43.45 30.91 6.44
C GLY A 4 -43.49 29.85 5.34
N ASP A 5 -42.93 30.18 4.17
CA ASP A 5 -42.60 29.23 3.09
C ASP A 5 -41.37 28.35 3.42
N GLY A 6 -41.41 27.66 4.56
CA GLY A 6 -40.26 26.88 5.09
C GLY A 6 -40.20 25.40 4.65
N VAL A 7 -41.23 24.87 3.99
CA VAL A 7 -41.43 23.40 3.88
C VAL A 7 -41.04 22.80 2.51
N THR A 8 -40.92 23.61 1.46
CA THR A 8 -40.63 23.15 0.09
C THR A 8 -39.15 22.84 -0.18
N SER A 9 -38.23 23.25 0.70
CA SER A 9 -36.77 23.12 0.52
C SER A 9 -36.19 21.70 0.74
N LEU A 10 -36.96 20.74 1.27
CA LEU A 10 -36.44 19.42 1.68
C LEU A 10 -36.36 18.37 0.56
N PHE A 11 -36.85 18.66 -0.64
CA PHE A 11 -36.94 17.70 -1.76
C PHE A 11 -35.98 17.97 -2.92
N SER A 12 -35.16 19.02 -2.87
CA SER A 12 -34.23 19.42 -3.94
C SER A 12 -32.85 18.74 -3.82
N ASN A 13 -32.82 17.41 -3.80
CA ASN A 13 -31.60 16.64 -4.09
C ASN A 13 -31.66 16.16 -5.55
N MET A 14 -30.53 16.22 -6.27
CA MET A 14 -30.42 16.22 -7.74
C MET A 14 -31.31 15.19 -8.47
N PRO A 15 -32.01 15.60 -9.55
CA PRO A 15 -32.85 14.70 -10.33
C PRO A 15 -32.01 13.71 -11.17
N PRO A 16 -32.58 12.56 -11.58
CA PRO A 16 -31.91 11.61 -12.49
C PRO A 16 -31.46 12.21 -13.84
N GLN A 17 -32.01 13.37 -14.24
CA GLN A 17 -31.62 14.08 -15.47
C GLN A 17 -30.14 14.45 -15.48
N ASP A 18 -29.56 14.88 -14.35
CA ASP A 18 -28.13 15.24 -14.29
C ASP A 18 -27.20 14.05 -14.59
N ILE A 19 -27.65 12.81 -14.32
CA ILE A 19 -26.92 11.58 -14.65
C ILE A 19 -27.01 11.30 -16.15
N MET A 20 -28.16 11.57 -16.76
CA MET A 20 -28.40 11.36 -18.19
C MET A 20 -27.69 12.41 -19.04
N GLU A 21 -27.67 13.69 -18.62
CA GLU A 21 -26.96 14.77 -19.32
C GLU A 21 -25.44 14.65 -19.19
N ALA A 22 -24.92 14.10 -18.09
CA ALA A 22 -23.49 13.86 -17.90
C ALA A 22 -22.92 12.70 -18.75
N PHE A 23 -23.77 11.94 -19.45
CA PHE A 23 -23.36 10.77 -20.22
C PHE A 23 -23.83 10.88 -21.67
N ASP A 24 -22.94 11.31 -22.57
CA ASP A 24 -23.21 11.43 -24.00
C ASP A 24 -23.42 10.04 -24.65
N PHE A 25 -24.66 9.57 -24.57
CA PHE A 25 -25.09 8.25 -25.02
C PHE A 25 -25.08 8.13 -26.55
N GLU A 26 -25.32 9.25 -27.26
CA GLU A 26 -25.23 9.29 -28.72
C GLU A 26 -23.78 9.21 -29.20
N ALA A 27 -22.84 9.94 -28.59
CA ALA A 27 -21.41 9.76 -28.89
C ALA A 27 -20.87 8.39 -28.44
N PHE A 28 -21.54 7.72 -27.50
CA PHE A 28 -21.24 6.34 -27.11
C PHE A 28 -21.72 5.32 -28.15
N LEU A 29 -22.95 5.43 -28.65
CA LEU A 29 -23.52 4.52 -29.64
C LEU A 29 -22.92 4.72 -31.04
N ASN A 30 -22.65 5.97 -31.43
CA ASN A 30 -22.08 6.33 -32.73
C ASN A 30 -20.54 6.30 -32.74
N TRP A 31 -19.91 5.61 -31.78
CA TRP A 31 -18.46 5.39 -31.78
C TRP A 31 -18.10 4.31 -32.81
N ASP A 32 -17.87 4.73 -34.05
CA ASP A 32 -17.21 3.88 -35.03
C ASP A 32 -15.82 3.47 -34.51
N LEU A 33 -15.57 2.16 -34.50
CA LEU A 33 -14.26 1.61 -34.16
C LEU A 33 -13.26 2.08 -35.22
N PRO A 34 -12.22 2.87 -34.86
CA PRO A 34 -11.19 3.21 -35.84
C PRO A 34 -10.53 1.91 -36.31
N GLU A 35 -10.52 1.68 -37.61
CA GLU A 35 -9.79 0.55 -38.21
C GLU A 35 -8.35 0.57 -37.72
N ALA A 36 -7.84 -0.60 -37.35
CA ALA A 36 -6.56 -0.72 -36.66
C ALA A 36 -5.39 -0.38 -37.61
N ALA A 37 -4.97 0.89 -37.60
CA ALA A 37 -3.81 1.35 -38.36
C ALA A 37 -2.54 0.63 -37.89
N GLU A 38 -1.86 -0.06 -38.80
CA GLU A 38 -0.63 -0.78 -38.49
C GLU A 38 0.53 0.18 -38.14
N PRO A 39 1.31 -0.09 -37.08
CA PRO A 39 2.40 0.79 -36.67
C PRO A 39 3.66 0.60 -37.52
N SER A 40 4.00 1.60 -38.34
CA SER A 40 5.28 1.64 -39.05
C SER A 40 6.45 1.95 -38.09
N VAL A 41 7.38 1.00 -37.91
CA VAL A 41 8.51 1.13 -36.99
C VAL A 41 9.74 1.71 -37.71
N GLY A 42 10.08 2.96 -37.40
CA GLY A 42 11.33 3.59 -37.79
C GLY A 42 12.30 3.71 -36.61
N MET A 43 13.42 2.96 -36.64
CA MET A 43 14.51 3.13 -35.66
C MET A 43 15.55 4.15 -36.16
N GLN A 44 15.91 5.10 -35.31
CA GLN A 44 17.13 5.89 -35.44
C GLN A 44 18.01 5.67 -34.21
N GLN A 45 19.32 5.46 -34.43
CA GLN A 45 20.32 5.31 -33.39
C GLN A 45 21.11 6.61 -33.23
N ASN A 46 21.37 7.03 -32.00
CA ASN A 46 22.25 8.16 -31.68
C ASN A 46 23.44 7.67 -30.86
N GLU A 47 24.66 7.98 -31.31
CA GLU A 47 25.90 7.72 -30.59
C GLU A 47 26.26 8.86 -29.62
N VAL A 48 27.00 8.55 -28.56
CA VAL A 48 27.44 9.52 -27.52
C VAL A 48 28.97 9.44 -27.36
N PRO A 49 29.72 10.56 -27.42
CA PRO A 49 31.17 10.56 -27.31
C PRO A 49 31.68 10.60 -25.85
N ALA A 50 32.88 10.08 -25.62
CA ALA A 50 33.50 9.95 -24.30
C ALA A 50 34.40 11.14 -23.89
N LEU A 51 34.57 11.35 -22.58
CA LEU A 51 35.39 12.41 -21.97
C LEU A 51 36.79 11.92 -21.50
N PRO A 52 37.84 12.76 -21.54
CA PRO A 52 39.20 12.39 -21.14
C PRO A 52 39.52 12.66 -19.65
N THR A 53 40.47 11.91 -19.10
CA THR A 53 40.93 12.01 -17.69
C THR A 53 42.27 12.73 -17.54
N GLU A 54 42.36 13.71 -16.63
CA GLU A 54 43.62 14.42 -16.32
C GLU A 54 44.54 13.69 -15.33
N LYS A 55 45.87 13.81 -15.51
CA LYS A 55 46.90 13.27 -14.60
C LYS A 55 47.52 14.37 -13.74
N LYS A 56 47.50 14.19 -12.42
CA LYS A 56 48.01 15.16 -11.44
C LYS A 56 49.51 14.94 -11.14
N ARG A 57 50.36 15.94 -11.43
CA ARG A 57 51.79 15.94 -11.10
C ARG A 57 52.02 16.09 -9.57
N ARG A 58 52.99 15.35 -9.02
CA ARG A 58 53.56 15.58 -7.68
C ARG A 58 54.84 16.40 -7.79
N SER A 59 55.04 17.37 -6.91
CA SER A 59 56.30 18.08 -6.70
C SER A 59 56.92 17.67 -5.36
N ASN A 60 58.24 17.44 -5.34
CA ASN A 60 59.00 17.17 -4.12
C ASN A 60 59.51 18.49 -3.54
N GLY A 61 59.25 18.74 -2.25
CA GLY A 61 59.71 19.93 -1.52
C GLY A 61 60.69 19.58 -0.40
N THR A 62 61.87 20.19 -0.42
CA THR A 62 62.97 19.94 0.53
C THR A 62 62.69 20.57 1.89
N THR A 63 62.67 19.77 2.97
CA THR A 63 62.45 20.25 4.35
C THR A 63 63.70 20.85 4.99
N GLN A 64 63.62 22.11 5.45
CA GLN A 64 64.64 22.74 6.31
C GLN A 64 64.44 22.42 7.81
N PRO A 65 65.52 22.45 8.64
CA PRO A 65 65.45 22.17 10.06
C PRO A 65 64.66 23.24 10.84
N ARG A 66 63.67 22.78 11.61
CA ARG A 66 62.66 23.65 12.25
C ARG A 66 63.12 24.11 13.64
N ILE A 67 63.39 25.40 13.80
CA ILE A 67 63.72 26.03 15.09
C ILE A 67 62.59 25.75 16.11
N LYS A 68 62.94 25.22 17.28
CA LYS A 68 61.99 24.86 18.35
C LYS A 68 61.46 26.10 19.07
N ARG A 69 60.45 26.77 18.50
CA ARG A 69 59.67 27.79 19.22
C ARG A 69 58.93 27.16 20.42
N PRO A 70 58.80 27.86 21.56
CA PRO A 70 58.04 27.35 22.70
C PRO A 70 56.59 27.11 22.30
N ARG A 71 56.07 25.91 22.61
CA ARG A 71 54.66 25.54 22.36
C ARG A 71 53.77 26.17 23.42
N ILE A 72 53.33 27.41 23.18
CA ILE A 72 52.20 27.97 23.91
C ILE A 72 50.97 27.11 23.57
N GLN A 73 50.28 26.59 24.58
CA GLN A 73 49.07 25.80 24.34
C GLN A 73 47.94 26.72 23.89
N HIS A 74 47.24 26.36 22.81
CA HIS A 74 46.18 27.18 22.22
C HIS A 74 45.07 27.56 23.21
N SER A 75 44.78 26.67 24.16
CA SER A 75 43.85 26.87 25.29
C SER A 75 44.21 28.02 26.25
N HIS A 76 45.40 28.61 26.14
CA HIS A 76 45.81 29.78 26.92
C HIS A 76 45.50 31.12 26.21
N ILE A 77 45.14 31.07 24.92
CA ILE A 77 44.95 32.27 24.07
C ILE A 77 43.53 32.35 23.51
N CYS A 78 42.83 31.21 23.33
CA CYS A 78 41.52 31.18 22.71
C CYS A 78 40.38 31.05 23.73
N ASP A 79 39.50 32.06 23.75
CA ASP A 79 38.35 32.18 24.65
C ASP A 79 37.31 31.05 24.51
N MET A 80 37.32 30.33 23.38
CA MET A 80 36.48 29.14 23.16
C MET A 80 36.89 27.95 24.05
N HIS A 81 38.07 28.01 24.68
CA HIS A 81 38.50 27.04 25.67
C HIS A 81 38.43 27.66 27.07
N ARG A 82 37.87 26.91 28.02
CA ARG A 82 37.87 27.29 29.42
C ARG A 82 39.33 27.36 29.91
N ALA A 83 39.78 28.55 30.29
CA ALA A 83 41.17 28.81 30.67
C ALA A 83 41.68 27.76 31.68
N PRO A 84 42.84 27.12 31.45
CA PRO A 84 43.36 26.06 32.30
C PRO A 84 43.89 26.64 33.62
N SER A 85 42.98 26.88 34.58
CA SER A 85 43.35 27.16 35.97
C SER A 85 44.22 26.02 36.51
N SER A 86 45.26 26.33 37.28
CA SER A 86 46.36 25.39 37.61
C SER A 86 45.97 24.14 38.43
N LYS A 87 44.72 24.06 38.91
CA LYS A 87 43.95 22.85 39.26
C LYS A 87 42.46 23.25 39.34
N PRO A 88 41.62 23.03 38.32
CA PRO A 88 40.22 23.37 38.42
C PRO A 88 39.55 22.43 39.42
N ALA A 89 39.13 22.94 40.57
CA ALA A 89 38.26 22.18 41.46
C ALA A 89 36.90 22.03 40.76
N VAL A 90 36.47 20.79 40.50
CA VAL A 90 35.23 20.49 39.76
C VAL A 90 34.15 20.06 40.74
N ARG A 91 32.88 20.45 40.49
CA ARG A 91 31.75 19.95 41.29
C ARG A 91 31.62 18.44 41.14
N CYS A 92 31.39 17.74 42.26
CA CYS A 92 31.24 16.30 42.30
C CYS A 92 30.10 15.82 41.37
N PHE A 93 30.39 14.85 40.50
CA PHE A 93 29.41 14.31 39.54
C PHE A 93 28.39 13.33 40.16
N GLY A 94 28.57 12.97 41.43
CA GLY A 94 27.66 12.11 42.17
C GLY A 94 26.30 12.76 42.45
N LYS A 95 25.27 11.93 42.57
CA LYS A 95 23.91 12.32 42.98
C LYS A 95 23.68 11.99 44.44
N ARG A 96 23.00 12.88 45.17
CA ARG A 96 22.59 12.64 46.57
C ARG A 96 21.63 11.43 46.67
N SER A 97 21.53 10.87 47.88
CA SER A 97 20.87 9.58 48.22
C SER A 97 19.51 9.30 47.55
N ARG A 98 19.16 8.01 47.41
CA ARG A 98 17.84 7.57 46.91
C ARG A 98 16.66 7.86 47.86
N VAL A 99 16.93 8.28 49.10
CA VAL A 99 15.95 8.58 50.15
C VAL A 99 16.25 9.97 50.73
N GLY A 100 15.20 10.74 51.05
CA GLY A 100 15.29 12.08 51.62
C GLY A 100 14.98 13.22 50.63
N PRO A 101 14.93 14.49 51.12
CA PRO A 101 14.39 15.65 50.39
C PRO A 101 15.23 16.11 49.19
N HIS A 102 16.44 15.56 48.99
CA HIS A 102 17.34 15.92 47.89
C HIS A 102 17.60 14.76 46.93
N LYS A 103 16.64 13.84 46.79
CA LYS A 103 16.77 12.63 45.97
C LYS A 103 17.18 12.95 44.53
N GLY A 104 18.34 12.47 44.12
CA GLY A 104 18.82 12.57 42.74
C GLY A 104 19.41 13.92 42.31
N THR A 105 19.47 14.94 43.19
CA THR A 105 20.15 16.21 42.89
C THR A 105 21.67 16.00 42.84
N ARG A 106 22.39 16.83 42.06
CA ARG A 106 23.86 16.76 41.99
C ARG A 106 24.49 17.17 43.33
N CYS A 107 25.66 16.62 43.61
CA CYS A 107 26.50 17.06 44.71
C CYS A 107 27.19 18.39 44.37
N GLU A 108 27.22 19.32 45.33
CA GLU A 108 27.84 20.65 45.15
C GLU A 108 29.27 20.71 45.70
N ARG A 109 29.74 19.65 46.37
CA ARG A 109 31.11 19.59 46.89
C ARG A 109 32.11 19.65 45.75
N MET A 110 33.10 20.51 45.91
CA MET A 110 34.22 20.65 44.97
C MET A 110 35.24 19.53 45.21
N VAL A 111 35.83 19.01 44.14
CA VAL A 111 36.77 17.88 44.14
C VAL A 111 37.93 18.23 43.19
N ALA A 112 39.17 18.07 43.66
CA ALA A 112 40.37 18.47 42.91
C ALA A 112 41.03 17.33 42.13
N THR A 113 40.67 16.07 42.41
CA THR A 113 41.33 14.87 41.88
C THR A 113 40.46 14.13 40.88
N ILE A 114 40.96 14.04 39.65
CA ILE A 114 40.53 13.04 38.66
C ILE A 114 41.33 11.76 38.95
N VAL A 115 40.65 10.61 38.99
CA VAL A 115 41.28 9.32 39.28
C VAL A 115 41.01 8.36 38.12
N ASN A 116 42.05 7.76 37.55
CA ASN A 116 42.02 6.58 36.69
C ASN A 116 40.92 6.48 35.61
N GLY A 117 40.60 7.57 34.90
CA GLY A 117 39.56 7.52 33.84
C GLY A 117 38.12 7.66 34.35
N GLU A 118 37.93 8.10 35.59
CA GLU A 118 36.63 8.33 36.22
C GLU A 118 36.38 9.82 36.47
N LEU A 119 35.11 10.22 36.48
CA LEU A 119 34.71 11.58 36.82
C LEU A 119 34.94 11.87 38.31
N PRO A 120 35.36 13.10 38.67
CA PRO A 120 35.68 13.44 40.05
C PRO A 120 34.42 13.35 40.95
N VAL A 121 34.50 12.52 41.98
CA VAL A 121 33.47 12.34 43.01
C VAL A 121 34.06 12.52 44.41
N CYS A 122 33.32 13.15 45.31
CA CYS A 122 33.75 13.29 46.71
C CYS A 122 33.65 11.94 47.44
N ALA A 123 34.35 11.79 48.57
CA ALA A 123 34.39 10.54 49.34
C ALA A 123 33.00 9.88 49.58
N GLN A 124 31.97 10.67 49.87
CA GLN A 124 30.58 10.19 50.08
C GLN A 124 29.92 9.58 48.83
N HIS A 125 30.43 9.86 47.63
CA HIS A 125 29.91 9.36 46.36
C HIS A 125 30.91 8.45 45.63
N ARG A 126 31.96 7.96 46.30
CA ARG A 126 33.01 7.10 45.71
C ARG A 126 32.47 5.80 45.10
N ALA A 127 31.32 5.31 45.58
CA ALA A 127 30.63 4.15 45.01
C ALA A 127 29.87 4.44 43.70
N GLN A 128 29.65 5.71 43.33
CA GLN A 128 28.96 6.11 42.11
C GLN A 128 29.96 6.32 40.96
N VAL A 129 30.77 5.30 40.68
CA VAL A 129 31.77 5.32 39.61
C VAL A 129 31.12 5.67 38.27
N ILE A 130 31.50 6.80 37.68
CA ILE A 130 31.08 7.22 36.34
C ILE A 130 32.35 7.35 35.49
N LYS A 131 32.47 6.52 34.46
CA LYS A 131 33.57 6.61 33.49
C LYS A 131 33.57 7.99 32.82
N MET A 132 34.74 8.61 32.71
CA MET A 132 34.92 9.87 31.99
C MET A 132 35.33 9.62 30.54
N THR A 133 35.18 10.66 29.74
CA THR A 133 35.75 10.76 28.40
C THR A 133 35.90 12.25 28.05
N ARG A 134 36.53 12.57 26.93
CA ARG A 134 36.77 13.95 26.48
C ARG A 134 35.97 14.25 25.23
N CYS A 135 35.56 15.50 25.10
CA CYS A 135 35.06 16.02 23.84
C CYS A 135 36.21 16.26 22.85
N GLU A 136 36.20 15.59 21.70
CA GLU A 136 37.24 15.79 20.67
C GLU A 136 36.77 16.69 19.51
N ALA A 137 35.59 17.32 19.61
CA ALA A 137 35.01 18.09 18.51
C ALA A 137 35.82 19.36 18.26
N ALA A 138 36.09 19.63 16.98
CA ALA A 138 36.72 20.87 16.56
C ALA A 138 35.77 22.04 16.81
N LEU A 139 36.24 23.01 17.59
CA LEU A 139 35.63 24.32 17.76
C LEU A 139 35.98 25.20 16.55
N GLU A 140 35.34 26.36 16.43
CA GLU A 140 35.59 27.35 15.36
C GLU A 140 37.05 27.79 15.25
N CYS A 141 37.80 27.72 16.36
CA CYS A 141 39.24 27.97 16.39
C CYS A 141 40.11 26.90 15.70
N GLY A 142 39.51 25.79 15.25
CA GLY A 142 40.18 24.66 14.60
C GLY A 142 40.77 23.62 15.56
N PHE A 143 40.63 23.79 16.88
CA PHE A 143 41.15 22.88 17.90
C PHE A 143 40.03 22.09 18.58
N SER A 144 40.35 20.89 19.08
CA SER A 144 39.38 20.07 19.80
C SER A 144 39.05 20.64 21.18
N CYS A 145 37.77 20.64 21.57
CA CYS A 145 37.29 21.25 22.81
C CYS A 145 37.97 20.70 24.07
N ASN A 146 38.18 19.38 24.14
CA ASN A 146 38.83 18.62 25.22
C ASN A 146 38.16 18.66 26.61
N GLU A 147 36.97 19.25 26.77
CA GLU A 147 36.27 19.26 28.06
C GLU A 147 35.87 17.83 28.50
N ILE A 148 35.91 17.58 29.81
CA ILE A 148 35.66 16.26 30.41
C ILE A 148 34.17 16.08 30.65
N VAL A 149 33.64 14.96 30.15
CA VAL A 149 32.21 14.67 30.10
C VAL A 149 31.91 13.21 30.50
N PRO A 150 30.70 12.91 31.01
CA PRO A 150 30.33 11.55 31.37
C PRO A 150 30.28 10.65 30.13
N TRP A 151 30.96 9.52 30.20
CA TRP A 151 30.90 8.52 29.13
C TRP A 151 29.50 7.96 29.01
N LYS A 152 29.02 7.89 27.76
CA LYS A 152 27.77 7.25 27.39
C LYS A 152 28.03 6.46 26.10
N PRO A 153 27.43 5.27 25.92
CA PRO A 153 27.44 4.60 24.62
C PRO A 153 26.97 5.57 23.52
N HIS A 154 27.69 5.60 22.40
CA HIS A 154 27.37 6.39 21.20
C HIS A 154 27.51 7.93 21.29
N GLY A 155 28.21 8.48 22.30
CA GLY A 155 29.04 9.68 22.07
C GLY A 155 30.38 9.23 21.47
N TYR A 156 30.97 9.88 20.46
CA TYR A 156 31.67 11.19 20.47
C TYR A 156 31.97 11.56 18.99
N PRO A 157 32.65 12.68 18.63
CA PRO A 157 33.14 13.78 19.45
C PRO A 157 32.24 15.02 19.38
N LEU A 158 31.98 15.72 20.50
CA LEU A 158 30.78 16.58 20.62
C LEU A 158 30.92 17.93 21.37
N CYS A 159 30.97 19.02 20.62
CA CYS A 159 30.36 20.31 20.95
C CYS A 159 29.45 20.69 19.76
N GLU A 160 28.59 21.70 19.77
CA GLU A 160 28.39 22.81 20.71
C GLU A 160 27.95 22.36 22.11
N ALA A 161 28.69 22.79 23.14
CA ALA A 161 28.39 22.59 24.57
C ALA A 161 27.80 21.23 24.99
N HIS A 162 28.29 20.14 24.38
CA HIS A 162 28.25 18.77 24.91
C HIS A 162 26.90 18.03 25.01
N TRP A 163 25.80 18.47 24.38
CA TRP A 163 24.57 17.66 24.39
C TRP A 163 23.65 17.71 23.16
N SER A 164 23.52 16.56 22.47
CA SER A 164 22.30 15.73 22.55
C SER A 164 22.25 14.64 21.49
N LYS A 165 22.79 14.93 20.30
CA LYS A 165 22.82 14.04 19.13
C LYS A 165 24.28 13.75 18.80
N GLY A 166 24.73 12.52 19.10
CA GLY A 166 26.06 12.04 18.73
C GLY A 166 26.30 12.10 17.23
N LYS A 167 27.56 12.21 16.79
CA LYS A 167 27.90 11.88 15.40
C LYS A 167 27.52 10.41 15.21
N CYS A 168 26.62 10.15 14.27
CA CYS A 168 26.15 8.79 14.04
C CYS A 168 27.25 8.03 13.30
N HIS A 169 28.17 7.37 14.02
CA HIS A 169 29.26 6.59 13.42
C HIS A 169 28.76 5.52 12.42
N PHE A 170 27.53 5.02 12.62
CA PHE A 170 26.89 4.15 11.65
C PHE A 170 26.69 4.81 10.28
N LEU A 171 26.40 6.12 10.21
CA LEU A 171 26.34 6.90 8.97
C LEU A 171 27.73 7.28 8.40
N GLU A 172 28.82 7.03 9.12
CA GLU A 172 30.18 7.14 8.59
C GLU A 172 30.64 5.86 7.89
N LEU A 173 29.95 4.74 8.11
CA LEU A 173 30.20 3.51 7.37
C LEU A 173 29.84 3.71 5.89
N PRO A 174 30.60 3.11 4.94
CA PRO A 174 30.20 3.05 3.54
C PRO A 174 28.79 2.50 3.38
N VAL A 175 28.05 2.99 2.37
CA VAL A 175 26.63 2.68 2.19
C VAL A 175 26.41 1.17 1.97
N GLU A 176 27.36 0.48 1.35
CA GLU A 176 27.38 -0.96 1.12
C GLU A 176 27.37 -1.76 2.43
N ILE A 177 28.13 -1.28 3.43
CA ILE A 177 28.19 -1.87 4.77
C ILE A 177 26.89 -1.60 5.52
N ARG A 178 26.31 -0.39 5.38
CA ARG A 178 24.99 -0.08 5.96
C ARG A 178 23.89 -0.95 5.37
N LEU A 179 23.85 -1.10 4.04
CA LEU A 179 22.91 -1.96 3.32
C LEU A 179 23.04 -3.43 3.76
N SER A 180 24.27 -3.95 3.86
CA SER A 180 24.53 -5.27 4.42
C SER A 180 24.01 -5.43 5.85
N ILE A 181 24.20 -4.42 6.71
CA ILE A 181 23.67 -4.46 8.08
C ILE A 181 22.13 -4.43 8.09
N TYR A 182 21.49 -3.65 7.22
CA TYR A 182 20.03 -3.59 7.12
C TYR A 182 19.42 -4.94 6.69
N GLN A 183 20.11 -5.74 5.88
CA GLN A 183 19.64 -7.10 5.50
C GLN A 183 19.44 -8.02 6.71
N TYR A 184 20.20 -7.84 7.80
CA TYR A 184 20.01 -8.55 9.07
C TYR A 184 18.89 -7.94 9.96
N LEU A 185 18.23 -6.87 9.53
CA LEU A 185 17.18 -6.17 10.28
C LEU A 185 15.80 -6.22 9.61
N ILE A 186 15.73 -6.41 8.28
CA ILE A 186 14.50 -6.48 7.48
C ILE A 186 14.08 -7.95 7.20
N PRO A 187 12.87 -8.20 6.67
CA PRO A 187 12.47 -9.52 6.19
C PRO A 187 13.33 -10.03 5.02
N ASP A 188 13.80 -11.27 5.13
CA ASP A 188 14.33 -12.06 4.01
C ASP A 188 13.28 -13.06 3.45
N GLN A 189 12.17 -13.27 4.17
CA GLN A 189 11.02 -14.04 3.70
C GLN A 189 9.90 -13.13 3.16
N PRO A 190 9.01 -13.67 2.31
CA PRO A 190 7.84 -12.95 1.81
C PRO A 190 6.93 -12.43 2.94
N VAL A 191 6.52 -11.17 2.82
CA VAL A 191 5.59 -10.52 3.75
C VAL A 191 4.18 -10.97 3.39
N GLN A 192 3.66 -11.93 4.17
CA GLN A 192 2.39 -12.61 3.91
C GLN A 192 1.18 -11.67 3.97
N ALA A 193 0.20 -11.90 3.09
CA ALA A 193 -1.03 -11.11 2.95
C ALA A 193 -2.08 -11.32 4.06
N ARG A 194 -1.92 -12.39 4.86
CA ARG A 194 -2.75 -12.72 6.03
C ARG A 194 -1.84 -13.22 7.16
N ARG A 195 -2.15 -12.85 8.40
CA ARG A 195 -1.45 -13.30 9.61
C ARG A 195 -1.89 -14.70 10.05
N SER A 196 -1.69 -15.71 9.19
CA SER A 196 -2.06 -17.11 9.51
C SER A 196 -0.89 -17.85 10.17
N GLY A 197 -0.82 -17.74 11.50
CA GLY A 197 0.32 -18.17 12.31
C GLY A 197 1.52 -17.23 12.18
N MET A 198 2.23 -16.97 13.28
CA MET A 198 3.43 -16.12 13.27
C MET A 198 4.62 -16.90 12.68
N ARG A 199 4.63 -17.10 11.36
CA ARG A 199 5.84 -17.51 10.64
C ARG A 199 6.88 -16.40 10.79
N SER A 200 8.14 -16.79 10.99
CA SER A 200 9.23 -15.83 10.97
C SER A 200 9.33 -15.18 9.58
N LEU A 201 9.48 -13.86 9.57
CA LEU A 201 9.80 -13.08 8.37
C LEU A 201 11.30 -13.15 7.99
N ARG A 202 12.10 -13.89 8.77
CA ARG A 202 13.52 -14.20 8.49
C ARG A 202 13.79 -15.70 8.59
N GLN A 203 14.63 -16.22 7.71
CA GLN A 203 15.00 -17.64 7.63
C GLN A 203 15.70 -18.13 8.91
N ASP A 204 16.50 -17.26 9.52
CA ASP A 204 17.21 -17.51 10.78
C ASP A 204 16.32 -17.45 12.05
N ARG A 205 15.01 -17.20 11.87
CA ARG A 205 14.00 -17.06 12.95
C ARG A 205 14.21 -15.87 13.89
N THR A 206 15.11 -14.95 13.58
CA THR A 206 15.31 -13.74 14.39
C THR A 206 14.20 -12.70 14.14
N PRO A 207 13.90 -11.82 15.12
CA PRO A 207 12.87 -10.80 14.95
C PRO A 207 13.31 -9.69 13.97
N VAL A 208 12.41 -9.32 13.08
CA VAL A 208 12.55 -8.15 12.19
C VAL A 208 12.43 -6.86 13.01
N SER A 209 13.35 -5.91 12.78
CA SER A 209 13.42 -4.65 13.53
C SER A 209 12.95 -3.47 12.67
N THR A 210 11.64 -3.35 12.46
CA THR A 210 11.04 -2.21 11.73
C THR A 210 11.20 -0.86 12.44
N ALA A 211 11.76 -0.82 13.65
CA ALA A 211 12.12 0.42 14.34
C ALA A 211 13.20 1.21 13.58
N ILE A 212 14.05 0.54 12.77
CA ILE A 212 15.14 1.16 12.01
C ILE A 212 14.64 2.28 11.06
N PHE A 213 13.44 2.11 10.48
CA PHE A 213 12.77 3.10 9.61
C PHE A 213 12.51 4.46 10.28
N ARG A 214 12.61 4.55 11.61
CA ARG A 214 12.30 5.76 12.38
C ARG A 214 13.53 6.51 12.89
N VAL A 215 14.74 5.95 12.71
CA VAL A 215 15.95 6.45 13.39
C VAL A 215 16.46 7.75 12.77
N ASN A 216 16.48 7.84 11.44
CA ASN A 216 17.03 8.98 10.70
C ASN A 216 16.51 8.96 9.25
N LYS A 217 16.40 10.13 8.58
CA LYS A 217 15.92 10.22 7.19
C LYS A 217 16.79 9.44 6.20
N THR A 218 18.12 9.54 6.28
CA THR A 218 19.05 8.82 5.40
C THR A 218 18.91 7.31 5.59
N ILE A 219 18.87 6.85 6.84
CA ILE A 219 18.62 5.44 7.18
C ILE A 219 17.24 5.00 6.64
N HIS A 220 16.21 5.84 6.79
CA HIS A 220 14.86 5.54 6.30
C HIS A 220 14.83 5.31 4.79
N GLU A 221 15.42 6.21 3.99
CA GLU A 221 15.42 6.06 2.53
C GLU A 221 16.20 4.80 2.10
N GLU A 222 17.40 4.59 2.64
CA GLU A 222 18.22 3.41 2.32
C GLU A 222 17.53 2.09 2.69
N VAL A 223 16.91 2.01 3.88
CA VAL A 223 16.20 0.81 4.31
C VAL A 223 14.88 0.65 3.53
N ALA A 224 14.18 1.73 3.18
CA ALA A 224 12.96 1.66 2.38
C ALA A 224 13.24 1.15 0.96
N ASP A 225 14.31 1.61 0.32
CA ASP A 225 14.70 1.16 -1.00
C ASP A 225 15.19 -0.29 -0.97
N LEU A 226 15.88 -0.72 0.10
CA LEU A 226 16.22 -2.12 0.30
C LEU A 226 14.97 -2.98 0.53
N PHE A 227 14.11 -2.62 1.49
CA PHE A 227 12.94 -3.37 1.92
C PHE A 227 11.88 -3.49 0.82
N TYR A 228 11.31 -2.38 0.35
CA TYR A 228 10.31 -2.43 -0.72
C TYR A 228 10.93 -2.90 -2.04
N GLY A 229 12.20 -2.54 -2.30
CA GLY A 229 12.89 -2.89 -3.54
C GLY A 229 13.37 -4.33 -3.65
N HIS A 230 13.40 -5.14 -2.58
CA HIS A 230 13.91 -6.53 -2.60
C HIS A 230 13.01 -7.55 -1.87
N THR A 231 12.28 -7.17 -0.83
CA THR A 231 11.36 -8.08 -0.14
C THR A 231 10.14 -8.36 -1.02
N THR A 232 9.69 -9.62 -1.07
CA THR A 232 8.46 -10.02 -1.76
C THR A 232 7.24 -9.72 -0.89
N PHE A 233 6.21 -9.09 -1.45
CA PHE A 233 4.94 -8.84 -0.77
C PHE A 233 3.84 -9.72 -1.35
N ASP A 234 3.22 -10.53 -0.48
CA ASP A 234 2.06 -11.33 -0.87
C ASP A 234 0.80 -10.43 -0.93
N ILE A 235 -0.07 -10.72 -1.89
CA ILE A 235 -1.42 -10.15 -2.05
C ILE A 235 -2.38 -11.33 -2.21
N ASP A 236 -3.30 -11.50 -1.26
CA ASP A 236 -4.33 -12.54 -1.32
C ASP A 236 -5.61 -11.96 -1.94
N VAL A 237 -6.14 -12.60 -2.99
CA VAL A 237 -7.38 -12.22 -3.68
C VAL A 237 -8.34 -13.38 -3.62
N THR A 238 -9.38 -13.29 -2.79
CA THR A 238 -10.21 -14.44 -2.41
C THR A 238 -11.70 -14.14 -2.51
N ASN A 239 -12.54 -15.10 -2.93
CA ASN A 239 -14.00 -14.94 -3.03
C ASN A 239 -14.79 -15.03 -1.70
N GLY A 240 -14.10 -15.15 -0.55
CA GLY A 240 -14.68 -14.81 0.76
C GLY A 240 -15.25 -15.96 1.60
N GLN A 241 -15.16 -17.23 1.19
CA GLN A 241 -15.71 -18.37 1.96
C GLN A 241 -14.96 -18.72 3.28
N ASP A 242 -13.97 -17.92 3.71
CA ASP A 242 -13.29 -18.14 4.99
C ASP A 242 -14.24 -17.86 6.18
N SER A 243 -14.57 -18.92 6.92
CA SER A 243 -15.75 -19.07 7.80
C SER A 243 -15.89 -18.14 9.01
N SER A 244 -15.06 -17.10 9.12
CA SER A 244 -15.00 -16.15 10.25
C SER A 244 -15.37 -14.71 9.91
N ALA A 245 -15.59 -14.40 8.62
CA ALA A 245 -15.95 -13.07 8.14
C ALA A 245 -17.15 -13.15 7.16
N PRO A 246 -17.93 -12.07 6.95
CA PRO A 246 -18.96 -12.07 5.92
C PRO A 246 -18.34 -12.38 4.54
N ALA A 247 -19.04 -13.22 3.76
CA ALA A 247 -18.56 -13.84 2.53
C ALA A 247 -18.44 -12.87 1.35
N THR A 248 -17.59 -11.87 1.51
CA THR A 248 -17.37 -10.80 0.54
C THR A 248 -15.98 -10.94 -0.05
N PRO A 249 -15.83 -10.96 -1.39
CA PRO A 249 -14.52 -10.99 -2.01
C PRO A 249 -13.66 -9.81 -1.56
N CYS A 250 -12.38 -10.09 -1.29
CA CYS A 250 -11.45 -9.08 -0.81
C CYS A 250 -10.05 -9.27 -1.39
N ILE A 251 -9.37 -8.13 -1.60
CA ILE A 251 -7.92 -8.06 -1.81
C ILE A 251 -7.32 -7.76 -0.44
N SER A 252 -6.67 -8.73 0.18
CA SER A 252 -5.88 -8.55 1.38
C SER A 252 -4.41 -8.37 1.00
N MET A 253 -3.84 -7.23 1.36
CA MET A 253 -2.40 -7.01 1.40
C MET A 253 -2.07 -6.67 2.85
N CYS A 254 -1.34 -7.55 3.55
CA CYS A 254 -1.14 -7.37 4.98
C CYS A 254 -0.11 -6.28 5.25
N TYR A 255 -0.59 -5.25 5.91
CA TYR A 255 0.24 -4.51 6.86
C TYR A 255 -0.40 -4.70 8.23
N ALA A 256 0.43 -4.61 9.26
CA ALA A 256 0.08 -5.02 10.62
C ALA A 256 -1.17 -4.28 11.14
N ARG A 257 -2.32 -4.96 11.10
CA ARG A 257 -3.63 -4.37 11.39
C ARG A 257 -4.06 -4.44 12.86
N ASP A 258 -3.27 -5.08 13.71
CA ASP A 258 -3.33 -4.80 15.15
C ASP A 258 -2.74 -3.41 15.40
N GLU A 259 -3.40 -2.63 16.24
CA GLU A 259 -3.09 -1.26 16.66
C GLU A 259 -1.75 -1.11 17.45
N LYS A 260 -0.85 -2.08 17.33
CA LYS A 260 0.42 -2.19 18.09
C LYS A 260 1.67 -2.37 17.22
N PHE A 261 1.59 -2.22 15.88
CA PHE A 261 2.73 -2.47 14.98
C PHE A 261 3.01 -1.38 13.93
N PHE A 262 3.49 -0.26 14.43
CA PHE A 262 4.67 0.51 13.99
C PHE A 262 4.91 0.97 12.53
N LEU A 263 4.23 0.52 11.47
CA LEU A 263 4.29 1.21 10.17
C LEU A 263 3.27 2.35 10.09
N THR A 264 2.13 2.17 10.76
CA THR A 264 1.13 3.22 10.95
C THR A 264 1.66 4.39 11.76
N ASP A 265 2.42 4.24 12.86
CA ASP A 265 2.76 5.46 13.64
C ASP A 265 3.66 6.46 12.91
N TYR A 266 4.45 6.12 11.89
CA TYR A 266 5.19 7.19 11.19
C TYR A 266 4.26 8.02 10.31
N GLN A 267 3.39 7.36 9.54
CA GLN A 267 2.33 8.03 8.78
C GLN A 267 1.32 8.73 9.70
N MET A 268 1.00 8.15 10.86
CA MET A 268 0.11 8.74 11.87
C MET A 268 0.80 9.85 12.64
N GLN A 269 2.12 9.83 12.86
CA GLN A 269 2.87 10.92 13.50
C GLN A 269 3.03 12.09 12.53
N LEU A 270 3.26 11.83 11.24
CA LEU A 270 3.15 12.83 10.17
C LEU A 270 1.72 13.38 10.07
N LEU A 271 0.70 12.52 10.06
CA LEU A 271 -0.71 12.92 9.98
C LEU A 271 -1.23 13.55 11.28
N LEU A 272 -0.61 13.31 12.43
CA LEU A 272 -0.86 14.01 13.70
C LEU A 272 -0.15 15.36 13.71
N LEU A 273 1.05 15.48 13.15
CA LEU A 273 1.71 16.77 12.91
C LEU A 273 0.89 17.63 11.93
N ASP A 274 0.38 17.05 10.85
CA ASP A 274 -0.51 17.74 9.90
C ASP A 274 -1.90 18.00 10.48
N ARG A 275 -2.47 17.09 11.29
CA ARG A 275 -3.69 17.35 12.06
C ARG A 275 -3.50 18.41 13.15
N GLN A 276 -2.30 18.57 13.71
CA GLN A 276 -2.00 19.68 14.62
C GLN A 276 -1.89 21.00 13.86
N ARG A 277 -1.26 21.01 12.68
CA ARG A 277 -1.23 22.18 11.78
C ARG A 277 -2.62 22.59 11.30
N THR A 278 -3.48 21.64 10.93
CA THR A 278 -4.85 21.92 10.43
C THR A 278 -5.88 22.13 11.55
N ARG A 279 -5.73 21.54 12.74
CA ARG A 279 -6.56 21.91 13.92
C ARG A 279 -6.37 23.35 14.34
N ASN A 280 -5.20 23.92 14.14
CA ASN A 280 -4.96 25.34 14.39
C ASN A 280 -5.67 26.26 13.36
N ALA A 281 -6.26 25.71 12.30
CA ALA A 281 -6.94 26.46 11.24
C ALA A 281 -8.47 26.31 11.22
N VAL A 282 -9.05 25.24 11.80
CA VAL A 282 -10.50 24.97 11.73
C VAL A 282 -11.08 24.54 13.08
N ASN A 283 -11.63 25.50 13.81
CA ASN A 283 -12.53 25.26 14.94
C ASN A 283 -13.98 25.41 14.45
N GLY A 284 -14.70 24.32 14.22
CA GLY A 284 -16.12 24.38 13.89
C GLY A 284 -16.77 23.05 13.51
N THR A 285 -17.85 22.72 14.21
CA THR A 285 -18.88 21.70 13.89
C THR A 285 -18.50 20.21 13.95
N THR A 286 -19.24 19.46 14.76
CA THR A 286 -19.19 17.99 14.89
C THR A 286 -20.16 17.32 13.92
N PRO A 287 -19.76 16.28 13.17
CA PRO A 287 -20.65 15.55 12.26
C PRO A 287 -21.57 14.57 13.02
N SER A 288 -22.80 14.41 12.50
CA SER A 288 -23.81 13.50 13.04
C SER A 288 -23.52 12.02 12.78
N ARG A 289 -24.12 11.16 13.61
CA ARG A 289 -23.93 9.70 13.63
C ARG A 289 -24.36 9.05 12.30
N PRO A 290 -23.55 8.15 11.69
CA PRO A 290 -23.87 7.55 10.40
C PRO A 290 -25.02 6.54 10.49
N THR A 291 -25.98 6.65 9.57
CA THR A 291 -27.13 5.75 9.43
C THR A 291 -26.67 4.34 9.02
N ARG A 292 -27.26 3.29 9.60
CA ARG A 292 -26.89 1.89 9.36
C ARG A 292 -27.25 1.45 7.94
N GLN A 293 -26.31 1.56 7.01
CA GLN A 293 -26.50 1.15 5.61
C GLN A 293 -26.87 -0.34 5.49
N LYS A 294 -27.97 -0.64 4.78
CA LYS A 294 -28.32 -2.01 4.35
C LYS A 294 -27.18 -2.62 3.50
N ARG A 295 -26.96 -3.93 3.64
CA ARG A 295 -26.00 -4.69 2.82
C ARG A 295 -26.76 -5.49 1.76
N PHE A 296 -26.40 -5.30 0.49
CA PHE A 296 -26.86 -6.14 -0.63
C PHE A 296 -25.94 -7.36 -0.78
N ALA A 297 -26.46 -8.47 -1.29
CA ALA A 297 -25.80 -9.78 -1.25
C ALA A 297 -24.65 -9.98 -2.26
N THR A 298 -24.47 -9.04 -3.19
CA THR A 298 -23.95 -9.29 -4.55
C THR A 298 -22.74 -8.43 -4.94
N GLY A 299 -22.29 -7.57 -4.02
CA GLY A 299 -21.05 -6.80 -4.20
C GLY A 299 -21.16 -5.55 -5.07
N ILE A 300 -22.33 -5.10 -5.52
CA ILE A 300 -22.50 -3.79 -6.21
C ILE A 300 -21.88 -2.63 -5.41
N LYS A 301 -21.93 -2.67 -4.08
CA LYS A 301 -21.31 -1.66 -3.21
C LYS A 301 -19.78 -1.62 -3.26
N HIS A 302 -19.13 -2.56 -3.94
CA HIS A 302 -17.72 -2.44 -4.29
C HIS A 302 -17.59 -1.60 -5.56
N LEU A 303 -17.84 -0.29 -5.40
CA LEU A 303 -17.51 0.78 -6.35
C LEU A 303 -16.30 0.42 -7.21
N PHE A 304 -16.37 0.66 -8.53
CA PHE A 304 -15.23 0.51 -9.45
C PHE A 304 -14.13 1.57 -9.26
N THR A 305 -14.07 2.18 -8.07
CA THR A 305 -12.87 2.85 -7.58
C THR A 305 -11.65 1.94 -7.76
N PRO A 306 -10.54 2.45 -8.32
CA PRO A 306 -9.27 1.75 -8.36
C PRO A 306 -8.91 1.18 -6.99
N TRP A 307 -8.35 -0.02 -6.96
CA TRP A 307 -7.91 -0.61 -5.70
C TRP A 307 -6.81 0.26 -5.10
N LYS A 308 -7.08 0.84 -3.92
CA LYS A 308 -6.11 1.66 -3.21
C LYS A 308 -5.28 0.76 -2.29
N PRO A 309 -3.94 0.72 -2.43
CA PRO A 309 -3.09 -0.03 -1.51
C PRO A 309 -3.23 0.52 -0.08
N ALA A 310 -3.01 -0.35 0.91
CA ALA A 310 -2.99 0.06 2.32
C ALA A 310 -1.75 0.91 2.69
N LEU A 311 -0.71 0.88 1.84
CA LEU A 311 0.44 1.78 1.91
C LEU A 311 0.14 3.13 1.25
N SER A 312 0.92 4.16 1.59
CA SER A 312 0.95 5.35 0.74
C SER A 312 1.52 4.99 -0.63
N LEU A 313 1.03 5.70 -1.67
CA LEU A 313 1.41 5.48 -3.05
C LEU A 313 2.93 5.43 -3.24
N GLN A 314 3.65 6.37 -2.61
CA GLN A 314 5.11 6.46 -2.60
C GLN A 314 5.83 5.15 -2.20
N TYR A 315 5.35 4.43 -1.18
CA TYR A 315 5.98 3.17 -0.77
C TYR A 315 5.50 2.00 -1.62
N PHE A 316 4.22 1.98 -2.02
CA PHE A 316 3.70 0.97 -2.93
C PHE A 316 4.45 0.98 -4.27
N GLN A 317 4.74 2.17 -4.82
CA GLN A 317 5.56 2.40 -5.99
C GLN A 317 7.02 1.96 -5.83
N ARG A 318 7.53 1.76 -4.61
CA ARG A 318 8.87 1.19 -4.38
C ARG A 318 8.88 -0.33 -4.41
N ILE A 319 7.72 -1.00 -4.34
CA ILE A 319 7.64 -2.46 -4.35
C ILE A 319 8.02 -2.99 -5.75
N ARG A 320 8.98 -3.93 -5.78
CA ARG A 320 9.48 -4.57 -7.00
C ARG A 320 9.14 -6.05 -7.12
N TYR A 321 8.75 -6.69 -6.01
CA TYR A 321 8.53 -8.13 -5.92
C TYR A 321 7.14 -8.37 -5.30
N PHE A 322 6.22 -8.93 -6.09
CA PHE A 322 4.88 -9.30 -5.64
C PHE A 322 4.65 -10.80 -5.78
N ARG A 323 3.84 -11.37 -4.87
CA ARG A 323 3.18 -12.66 -5.07
C ARG A 323 1.68 -12.47 -4.99
N ILE A 324 0.94 -12.76 -6.05
CA ILE A 324 -0.52 -12.68 -6.06
C ILE A 324 -1.09 -14.08 -5.82
N ASN A 325 -1.59 -14.35 -4.61
CA ASN A 325 -2.29 -15.59 -4.28
C ASN A 325 -3.80 -15.42 -4.55
N ILE A 326 -4.30 -15.97 -5.63
CA ILE A 326 -5.72 -16.02 -5.94
C ILE A 326 -6.29 -17.29 -5.29
N ALA A 327 -7.41 -17.18 -4.56
CA ALA A 327 -8.14 -18.35 -4.09
C ALA A 327 -9.63 -18.24 -4.47
N PHE A 328 -10.07 -19.16 -5.32
CA PHE A 328 -11.42 -19.24 -5.83
C PHE A 328 -12.08 -20.52 -5.31
N ASN A 329 -13.06 -20.37 -4.42
CA ASN A 329 -13.86 -21.47 -3.91
C ASN A 329 -15.11 -21.60 -4.77
N THR A 330 -15.20 -22.62 -5.62
CA THR A 330 -16.46 -22.92 -6.31
C THR A 330 -17.55 -23.22 -5.26
N PRO A 331 -18.80 -22.78 -5.48
CA PRO A 331 -19.92 -23.12 -4.61
C PRO A 331 -20.04 -24.63 -4.44
N LYS A 332 -19.87 -25.12 -3.21
CA LYS A 332 -20.06 -26.54 -2.92
C LYS A 332 -21.54 -26.87 -3.00
N ARG A 333 -21.90 -27.90 -3.76
CA ARG A 333 -23.26 -28.46 -3.78
C ARG A 333 -23.68 -28.80 -2.35
N SER A 334 -24.70 -28.10 -1.83
CA SER A 334 -25.23 -28.42 -0.50
C SER A 334 -25.86 -29.80 -0.53
N PRO A 335 -25.50 -30.74 0.38
CA PRO A 335 -26.07 -32.09 0.38
C PRO A 335 -27.59 -32.10 0.66
N SER A 336 -28.16 -30.99 1.14
CA SER A 336 -29.60 -30.83 1.32
C SER A 336 -30.35 -30.32 0.07
N ALA A 337 -29.63 -29.84 -0.96
CA ALA A 337 -30.23 -29.25 -2.17
C ALA A 337 -30.47 -30.32 -3.25
N ILE A 338 -31.34 -31.28 -2.96
CA ILE A 338 -31.62 -32.45 -3.80
C ILE A 338 -32.05 -32.05 -5.23
N ASN A 339 -32.71 -30.90 -5.39
CA ASN A 339 -33.24 -30.40 -6.67
C ASN A 339 -32.47 -29.22 -7.29
N SER A 340 -31.28 -28.86 -6.78
CA SER A 340 -30.44 -27.84 -7.42
C SER A 340 -30.02 -28.32 -8.81
N THR A 341 -30.29 -27.53 -9.85
CA THR A 341 -29.84 -27.87 -11.20
C THR A 341 -28.35 -27.54 -11.36
N GLN A 342 -27.60 -28.45 -11.99
CA GLN A 342 -26.18 -28.26 -12.29
C GLN A 342 -25.90 -26.94 -13.06
N ALA A 343 -26.89 -26.47 -13.84
CA ALA A 343 -26.87 -25.18 -14.50
C ALA A 343 -26.80 -23.99 -13.50
N ALA A 344 -27.62 -24.00 -12.44
CA ALA A 344 -27.62 -22.92 -11.45
C ALA A 344 -26.29 -22.83 -10.68
N GLU A 345 -25.70 -23.98 -10.32
CA GLU A 345 -24.37 -24.05 -9.69
C GLU A 345 -23.26 -23.53 -10.63
N THR A 346 -23.35 -23.84 -11.92
CA THR A 346 -22.42 -23.34 -12.93
C THR A 346 -22.53 -21.83 -13.12
N ILE A 347 -23.76 -21.29 -13.18
CA ILE A 347 -24.03 -19.84 -13.28
C ILE A 347 -23.49 -19.11 -12.04
N LEU A 348 -23.70 -19.65 -10.84
CA LEU A 348 -23.19 -19.05 -9.60
C LEU A 348 -21.66 -19.07 -9.54
N ALA A 349 -21.03 -20.18 -9.92
CA ALA A 349 -19.57 -20.28 -10.01
C ALA A 349 -18.98 -19.30 -11.03
N GLU A 350 -19.64 -19.09 -12.17
CA GLU A 350 -19.24 -18.10 -13.17
C GLU A 350 -19.42 -16.66 -12.65
N ALA A 351 -20.52 -16.36 -11.97
CA ALA A 351 -20.75 -15.05 -11.36
C ALA A 351 -19.69 -14.72 -10.29
N GLU A 352 -19.37 -15.66 -9.39
CA GLU A 352 -18.31 -15.48 -8.39
C GLU A 352 -16.90 -15.34 -9.02
N ARG A 353 -16.60 -16.14 -10.07
CA ARG A 353 -15.36 -16.03 -10.84
C ARG A 353 -15.23 -14.64 -11.48
N ASN A 354 -16.29 -14.18 -12.15
CA ASN A 354 -16.34 -12.89 -12.83
C ASN A 354 -16.21 -11.72 -11.84
N LEU A 355 -16.84 -11.84 -10.67
CA LEU A 355 -16.66 -10.90 -9.56
C LEU A 355 -15.21 -10.90 -9.08
N LEU A 356 -14.56 -12.05 -8.91
CA LEU A 356 -13.14 -12.13 -8.54
C LEU A 356 -12.23 -11.50 -9.61
N CYS A 357 -12.57 -11.65 -10.90
CA CYS A 357 -11.92 -10.93 -12.00
C CYS A 357 -12.05 -9.40 -11.86
N ASP A 358 -13.15 -8.85 -11.33
CA ASP A 358 -13.28 -7.40 -11.08
C ASP A 358 -12.19 -6.89 -10.13
N TYR A 359 -11.91 -7.64 -9.04
CA TYR A 359 -10.86 -7.30 -8.09
C TYR A 359 -9.48 -7.40 -8.72
N LEU A 360 -9.21 -8.45 -9.49
CA LEU A 360 -7.96 -8.62 -10.21
C LEU A 360 -7.77 -7.54 -11.27
N HIS A 361 -8.85 -7.09 -11.92
CA HIS A 361 -8.81 -5.98 -12.87
C HIS A 361 -8.36 -4.68 -12.22
N ARG A 362 -8.89 -4.36 -11.03
CA ARG A 362 -8.56 -3.17 -10.23
C ARG A 362 -7.15 -3.23 -9.61
N LEU A 363 -6.75 -4.40 -9.11
CA LEU A 363 -5.39 -4.64 -8.58
C LEU A 363 -4.35 -4.38 -9.67
N VAL A 364 -4.56 -4.99 -10.85
CA VAL A 364 -3.69 -4.80 -12.00
C VAL A 364 -3.72 -3.37 -12.50
N GLU A 365 -4.86 -2.67 -12.47
CA GLU A 365 -4.90 -1.26 -12.83
C GLU A 365 -4.01 -0.41 -11.90
N GLY A 366 -4.10 -0.55 -10.57
CA GLY A 366 -3.20 0.15 -9.64
C GLY A 366 -1.71 -0.21 -9.82
N LEU A 367 -1.40 -1.46 -10.19
CA LEU A 367 -0.04 -1.87 -10.57
C LEU A 367 0.44 -1.28 -11.91
N VAL A 368 -0.47 -0.91 -12.82
CA VAL A 368 -0.17 -0.27 -14.11
C VAL A 368 -0.08 1.26 -13.97
N THR A 369 -1.10 1.90 -13.40
CA THR A 369 -1.18 3.38 -13.35
C THR A 369 -0.16 3.99 -12.43
N ASP A 370 0.06 3.39 -11.27
CA ASP A 370 0.69 4.11 -10.17
C ASP A 370 2.19 3.86 -10.12
N ASN A 371 2.66 2.64 -10.41
CA ASN A 371 4.09 2.35 -10.39
C ASN A 371 4.77 3.02 -11.60
N GLN A 372 5.78 3.87 -11.39
CA GLN A 372 6.56 4.42 -12.51
C GLN A 372 7.69 3.48 -12.95
N ALA A 373 8.24 2.71 -12.00
CA ALA A 373 9.36 1.80 -12.26
C ALA A 373 8.86 0.35 -12.46
N PRO A 374 9.62 -0.49 -13.21
CA PRO A 374 9.19 -1.83 -13.56
C PRO A 374 9.04 -2.74 -12.33
N LEU A 375 8.21 -3.78 -12.48
CA LEU A 375 8.13 -4.90 -11.56
C LEU A 375 9.28 -5.85 -11.89
N ARG A 376 10.09 -6.23 -10.90
CA ARG A 376 11.20 -7.16 -11.12
C ARG A 376 10.71 -8.60 -11.09
N ASN A 377 9.85 -8.93 -10.12
CA ASN A 377 9.26 -10.26 -10.01
C ASN A 377 7.76 -10.19 -9.71
N LEU A 378 7.01 -11.11 -10.31
CA LEU A 378 5.59 -11.30 -10.13
C LEU A 378 5.32 -12.81 -10.09
N ASP A 379 5.26 -13.35 -8.88
CA ASP A 379 4.78 -14.70 -8.61
C ASP A 379 3.23 -14.67 -8.61
N ILE A 380 2.60 -15.68 -9.19
CA ILE A 380 1.14 -15.79 -9.30
C ILE A 380 0.77 -17.20 -8.90
N SER A 381 -0.07 -17.32 -7.87
CA SER A 381 -0.56 -18.60 -7.38
C SER A 381 -2.07 -18.64 -7.34
N VAL A 382 -2.69 -19.32 -8.32
CA VAL A 382 -4.13 -19.56 -8.35
C VAL A 382 -4.44 -20.86 -7.63
N ARG A 383 -5.36 -20.81 -6.67
CA ARG A 383 -5.95 -21.95 -5.97
C ARG A 383 -7.43 -22.05 -6.29
N ILE A 384 -7.88 -23.24 -6.67
CA ILE A 384 -9.30 -23.54 -6.87
C ILE A 384 -9.72 -24.60 -5.87
N HIS A 385 -10.84 -24.36 -5.20
CA HIS A 385 -11.42 -25.26 -4.20
C HIS A 385 -12.87 -25.62 -4.60
N GLY A 386 -13.37 -26.77 -4.14
CA GLY A 386 -14.79 -27.13 -4.24
C GLY A 386 -15.23 -27.87 -5.52
N ILE A 387 -14.33 -28.12 -6.47
CA ILE A 387 -14.62 -28.99 -7.62
C ILE A 387 -14.65 -30.44 -7.12
N SER A 388 -15.70 -31.19 -7.45
CA SER A 388 -15.87 -32.59 -7.04
C SER A 388 -14.99 -33.55 -7.82
N ASP A 389 -14.54 -34.62 -7.16
CA ASP A 389 -13.67 -35.67 -7.72
C ASP A 389 -14.41 -36.72 -8.56
N ASP A 390 -15.72 -36.55 -8.82
CA ASP A 390 -16.56 -37.57 -9.48
C ASP A 390 -16.19 -37.84 -10.96
N ASP A 391 -15.47 -36.91 -11.61
CA ASP A 391 -14.79 -37.10 -12.90
C ASP A 391 -13.57 -36.17 -12.98
N ASP A 392 -12.39 -36.73 -12.75
CA ASP A 392 -11.08 -36.05 -12.81
C ASP A 392 -10.87 -35.23 -14.09
N ALA A 393 -11.30 -35.73 -15.24
CA ALA A 393 -11.08 -35.07 -16.52
C ALA A 393 -11.98 -33.84 -16.67
N GLN A 394 -13.26 -33.95 -16.31
CA GLN A 394 -14.17 -32.81 -16.31
C GLN A 394 -13.83 -31.79 -15.21
N ALA A 395 -13.42 -32.26 -14.03
CA ALA A 395 -12.95 -31.44 -12.91
C ALA A 395 -11.73 -30.58 -13.32
N ASN A 396 -10.71 -31.21 -13.90
CA ASN A 396 -9.52 -30.53 -14.40
C ASN A 396 -9.85 -29.56 -15.54
N SER A 397 -10.72 -29.94 -16.49
CA SER A 397 -11.15 -29.05 -17.58
C SER A 397 -11.82 -27.77 -17.04
N LYS A 398 -12.75 -27.90 -16.09
CA LYS A 398 -13.38 -26.76 -15.40
C LYS A 398 -12.36 -25.91 -14.66
N ALA A 399 -11.43 -26.53 -13.91
CA ALA A 399 -10.36 -25.83 -13.20
C ALA A 399 -9.49 -24.99 -14.15
N ILE A 400 -9.11 -25.54 -15.32
CA ILE A 400 -8.35 -24.83 -16.35
C ILE A 400 -9.13 -23.60 -16.85
N VAL A 401 -10.43 -23.74 -17.16
CA VAL A 401 -11.28 -22.63 -17.62
C VAL A 401 -11.38 -21.51 -16.57
N HIS A 402 -11.56 -21.87 -15.29
CA HIS A 402 -11.54 -20.89 -14.20
C HIS A 402 -10.17 -20.20 -14.05
N CYS A 403 -9.07 -20.96 -14.11
CA CYS A 403 -7.70 -20.41 -14.10
C CYS A 403 -7.43 -19.47 -15.28
N GLN A 404 -7.85 -19.83 -16.50
CA GLN A 404 -7.72 -19.00 -17.71
C GLN A 404 -8.36 -17.62 -17.51
N ALA A 405 -9.62 -17.60 -17.04
CA ALA A 405 -10.32 -16.36 -16.75
C ALA A 405 -9.63 -15.54 -15.64
N LEU A 406 -9.24 -16.18 -14.52
CA LEU A 406 -8.61 -15.48 -13.39
C LEU A 406 -7.21 -14.93 -13.70
N VAL A 407 -6.46 -15.56 -14.60
CA VAL A 407 -5.16 -15.03 -15.07
C VAL A 407 -5.35 -13.92 -16.12
N LYS A 408 -6.49 -13.87 -16.84
CA LYS A 408 -6.73 -12.91 -17.93
C LYS A 408 -6.56 -11.43 -17.52
N PRO A 409 -7.04 -10.95 -16.36
CA PRO A 409 -6.76 -9.58 -15.91
C PRO A 409 -5.28 -9.26 -15.76
N ILE A 410 -4.46 -10.23 -15.33
CA ILE A 410 -3.01 -10.11 -15.04
C ILE A 410 -2.18 -10.05 -16.31
N ARG A 411 -2.69 -10.57 -17.44
CA ARG A 411 -2.08 -10.47 -18.78
C ARG A 411 -1.77 -9.03 -19.22
N ARG A 412 -2.31 -8.01 -18.54
CA ARG A 412 -1.99 -6.59 -18.79
C ARG A 412 -0.70 -6.11 -18.11
N LEU A 413 -0.05 -6.92 -17.27
CA LEU A 413 1.23 -6.58 -16.62
C LEU A 413 2.49 -6.93 -17.44
N ARG A 414 2.34 -7.66 -18.56
CA ARG A 414 3.43 -8.20 -19.41
C ARG A 414 4.62 -7.27 -19.61
N SER A 415 4.37 -6.07 -20.13
CA SER A 415 5.40 -5.06 -20.44
C SER A 415 6.14 -4.48 -19.23
N ARG A 416 5.71 -4.81 -18.02
CA ARG A 416 6.28 -4.29 -16.77
C ARG A 416 7.20 -5.28 -16.07
N THR A 417 7.22 -6.54 -16.51
CA THR A 417 7.74 -7.69 -15.78
C THR A 417 8.71 -8.51 -16.63
N ALA A 418 9.93 -8.72 -16.14
CA ALA A 418 10.82 -9.77 -16.65
C ALA A 418 10.52 -11.14 -15.99
N SER A 419 9.26 -11.40 -15.62
CA SER A 419 8.91 -12.29 -14.52
C SER A 419 8.52 -13.70 -14.94
N LEU A 420 8.98 -14.67 -14.15
CA LEU A 420 8.64 -16.09 -14.24
C LEU A 420 7.32 -16.34 -13.51
N VAL A 421 6.25 -16.64 -14.27
CA VAL A 421 4.95 -17.06 -13.73
C VAL A 421 5.14 -18.38 -12.97
N SER A 422 5.12 -18.33 -11.64
CA SER A 422 5.76 -19.39 -10.87
C SER A 422 4.87 -20.61 -10.57
N LEU A 423 3.57 -20.45 -10.22
CA LEU A 423 2.91 -21.52 -9.47
C LEU A 423 1.37 -21.52 -9.32
N ILE A 424 0.59 -21.93 -10.35
CA ILE A 424 -0.82 -22.34 -10.11
C ILE A 424 -0.83 -23.61 -9.24
N ARG A 425 -1.61 -23.61 -8.15
CA ARG A 425 -1.71 -24.70 -7.16
C ARG A 425 -3.15 -25.16 -7.00
N THR A 426 -3.42 -26.43 -7.22
CA THR A 426 -4.29 -27.19 -6.30
C THR A 426 -3.37 -27.96 -5.31
N GLY A 427 -3.86 -28.82 -4.40
CA GLY A 427 -3.01 -29.60 -3.47
C GLY A 427 -3.79 -30.74 -2.82
N GLU A 428 -3.30 -32.00 -2.78
CA GLU A 428 -4.11 -33.21 -2.45
C GLU A 428 -4.95 -33.15 -1.15
N GLY A 429 -6.20 -33.63 -1.24
CA GLY A 429 -7.35 -33.13 -0.46
C GLY A 429 -8.11 -32.00 -1.20
N PHE A 430 -7.40 -31.33 -2.11
CA PHE A 430 -7.76 -31.05 -3.51
C PHE A 430 -6.85 -31.97 -4.37
N ARG A 431 -5.98 -31.48 -5.29
CA ARG A 431 -4.90 -32.26 -6.00
C ARG A 431 -3.66 -31.42 -6.37
N GLU A 432 -2.40 -31.78 -6.07
CA GLU A 432 -1.24 -30.86 -6.30
C GLU A 432 -0.71 -30.86 -7.74
N ILE A 433 -0.56 -29.67 -8.33
CA ILE A 433 0.13 -29.48 -9.62
C ILE A 433 1.13 -28.33 -9.46
N ASN A 434 2.36 -28.54 -9.91
CA ASN A 434 3.44 -27.57 -9.84
C ASN A 434 3.77 -27.06 -11.25
N MET A 435 3.68 -25.75 -11.49
CA MET A 435 3.99 -25.12 -12.79
C MET A 435 5.48 -24.76 -12.98
N LEU A 436 6.37 -25.31 -12.16
CA LEU A 436 7.76 -25.44 -12.61
C LEU A 436 7.77 -26.29 -13.89
N PRO A 437 8.68 -26.07 -14.84
CA PRO A 437 8.80 -26.92 -16.02
C PRO A 437 9.27 -28.32 -15.60
N VAL A 438 8.33 -29.15 -15.20
CA VAL A 438 8.55 -30.58 -14.98
C VAL A 438 8.80 -31.18 -16.35
N HIS A 439 10.00 -31.71 -16.57
CA HIS A 439 10.36 -32.42 -17.80
C HIS A 439 9.73 -33.84 -17.84
N SER A 440 8.45 -33.95 -17.51
CA SER A 440 7.63 -35.15 -17.71
C SER A 440 7.33 -35.30 -19.20
N LYS A 441 7.40 -36.53 -19.71
CA LYS A 441 7.24 -36.83 -21.15
C LYS A 441 5.78 -36.93 -21.62
N GLU A 442 4.82 -36.75 -20.71
CA GLU A 442 3.40 -36.73 -21.01
C GLU A 442 2.91 -35.28 -21.07
N GLU A 443 2.45 -34.84 -22.25
CA GLU A 443 1.90 -33.51 -22.47
C GLU A 443 0.44 -33.41 -22.02
N ASP A 444 0.24 -33.45 -20.71
CA ASP A 444 -1.06 -33.14 -20.12
C ASP A 444 -1.60 -31.80 -20.62
N SER A 445 -2.92 -31.72 -20.77
CA SER A 445 -3.63 -30.50 -21.18
C SER A 445 -3.29 -29.31 -20.29
N ILE A 446 -3.00 -29.58 -19.02
CA ILE A 446 -2.55 -28.61 -18.02
C ILE A 446 -1.16 -28.07 -18.39
N SER A 447 -0.19 -28.92 -18.73
CA SER A 447 1.17 -28.50 -19.14
C SER A 447 1.13 -27.58 -20.38
N ARG A 448 0.33 -27.93 -21.38
CA ARG A 448 0.11 -27.06 -22.56
C ARG A 448 -0.56 -25.73 -22.19
N PHE A 449 -1.51 -25.72 -21.26
CA PHE A 449 -2.09 -24.49 -20.71
C PHE A 449 -1.06 -23.65 -19.92
N VAL A 450 -0.21 -24.27 -19.11
CA VAL A 450 0.91 -23.61 -18.39
C VAL A 450 1.80 -22.90 -19.39
N GLN A 451 2.31 -23.64 -20.37
CA GLN A 451 3.23 -23.12 -21.39
C GLN A 451 2.58 -22.00 -22.20
N SER A 452 1.33 -22.17 -22.63
CA SER A 452 0.56 -21.13 -23.33
C SER A 452 0.43 -19.86 -22.48
N CYS A 453 0.06 -19.96 -21.20
CA CYS A 453 -0.04 -18.80 -20.31
C CYS A 453 1.32 -18.13 -20.04
N CYS A 454 2.39 -18.91 -19.86
CA CYS A 454 3.74 -18.40 -19.65
C CYS A 454 4.25 -17.68 -20.90
N ALA A 455 4.19 -18.33 -22.08
CA ALA A 455 4.56 -17.75 -23.36
C ALA A 455 3.78 -16.45 -23.62
N GLU A 456 2.45 -16.49 -23.49
CA GLU A 456 1.60 -15.31 -23.54
C GLU A 456 2.08 -14.19 -22.60
N LEU A 457 2.46 -14.53 -21.36
CA LEU A 457 2.92 -13.56 -20.36
C LEU A 457 4.35 -13.03 -20.60
N THR A 458 5.16 -13.68 -21.46
CA THR A 458 6.53 -13.26 -21.79
C THR A 458 6.72 -12.69 -23.20
N ASP A 459 5.84 -12.99 -24.16
CA ASP A 459 6.07 -12.76 -25.60
C ASP A 459 6.09 -11.29 -26.06
N SER A 460 5.62 -10.34 -25.24
CA SER A 460 5.49 -8.94 -25.67
C SER A 460 6.10 -7.94 -24.68
N LEU A 461 7.13 -7.25 -25.17
CA LEU A 461 7.73 -6.09 -24.51
C LEU A 461 6.83 -4.83 -24.56
N VAL A 462 5.87 -4.79 -25.49
CA VAL A 462 4.98 -3.64 -25.68
C VAL A 462 3.73 -3.82 -24.83
N PRO A 463 3.30 -2.82 -24.03
CA PRO A 463 2.04 -2.91 -23.31
C PRO A 463 0.89 -3.07 -24.33
N PRO A 464 0.01 -4.08 -24.21
CA PRO A 464 -1.17 -4.12 -25.05
C PRO A 464 -2.00 -2.84 -24.79
N PRO A 465 -2.60 -2.24 -25.84
CA PRO A 465 -3.48 -1.09 -25.65
C PRO A 465 -4.62 -1.44 -24.67
N ARG A 466 -5.09 -0.45 -23.90
CA ARG A 466 -6.22 -0.66 -22.98
C ARG A 466 -7.42 -1.18 -23.79
N SER A 467 -7.91 -2.39 -23.48
CA SER A 467 -9.09 -2.95 -24.15
C SER A 467 -10.26 -1.94 -24.04
N PRO A 468 -10.91 -1.57 -25.16
CA PRO A 468 -12.04 -0.66 -25.13
C PRO A 468 -13.20 -1.26 -24.33
N VAL A 469 -13.39 -2.58 -24.42
CA VAL A 469 -14.42 -3.33 -23.66
C VAL A 469 -14.22 -3.15 -22.15
N LEU A 470 -12.98 -3.19 -21.67
CA LEU A 470 -12.67 -2.95 -20.25
C LEU A 470 -12.99 -1.51 -19.84
N VAL A 471 -12.61 -0.51 -20.65
CA VAL A 471 -12.86 0.90 -20.34
C VAL A 471 -14.37 1.19 -20.31
N ARG A 472 -15.12 0.70 -21.30
CA ARG A 472 -16.58 0.83 -21.31
C ARG A 472 -17.23 0.09 -20.14
N PHE A 473 -16.78 -1.12 -19.80
CA PHE A 473 -17.32 -1.83 -18.64
C PHE A 473 -17.08 -1.09 -17.31
N ALA A 474 -15.93 -0.44 -17.15
CA ALA A 474 -15.67 0.42 -15.98
C ALA A 474 -16.64 1.60 -15.91
N GLN A 475 -16.95 2.25 -17.04
CA GLN A 475 -17.95 3.31 -17.14
C GLN A 475 -19.37 2.82 -16.78
N LEU A 476 -19.78 1.66 -17.30
CA LEU A 476 -21.07 1.03 -16.97
C LEU A 476 -21.21 0.81 -15.46
N ALA A 477 -20.18 0.27 -14.85
CA ALA A 477 -20.22 -0.11 -13.44
C ALA A 477 -20.05 1.09 -12.50
N GLU A 478 -19.43 2.19 -12.94
CA GLU A 478 -19.48 3.49 -12.25
C GLU A 478 -20.89 4.10 -12.32
N LEU A 479 -21.54 4.08 -13.49
CA LEU A 479 -22.91 4.55 -13.69
C LEU A 479 -23.88 3.79 -12.76
N VAL A 480 -23.84 2.45 -12.77
CA VAL A 480 -24.67 1.62 -11.89
C VAL A 480 -24.36 1.88 -10.41
N ALA A 481 -23.08 2.05 -10.03
CA ALA A 481 -22.75 2.34 -8.65
C ALA A 481 -23.34 3.69 -8.18
N LYS A 482 -23.29 4.73 -9.03
CA LYS A 482 -23.96 6.03 -8.77
C LYS A 482 -25.47 5.85 -8.66
N MET A 483 -26.11 5.08 -9.56
CA MET A 483 -27.55 4.79 -9.47
C MET A 483 -27.91 4.16 -8.12
N CYS A 484 -27.15 3.18 -7.65
CA CYS A 484 -27.41 2.50 -6.38
C CYS A 484 -27.14 3.34 -5.11
N GLU A 485 -26.65 4.58 -5.23
CA GLU A 485 -26.61 5.54 -4.12
C GLU A 485 -27.96 6.24 -3.90
N TYR A 486 -28.85 6.27 -4.90
CA TYR A 486 -30.16 6.89 -4.79
C TYR A 486 -31.13 6.00 -3.98
N PRO A 487 -31.89 6.56 -3.03
CA PRO A 487 -32.69 5.79 -2.05
C PRO A 487 -33.98 5.19 -2.62
N PHE A 488 -34.28 5.44 -3.90
CA PHE A 488 -35.60 5.21 -4.50
C PHE A 488 -35.73 3.88 -5.25
N TRP A 489 -34.61 3.23 -5.61
CA TRP A 489 -34.61 1.94 -6.32
C TRP A 489 -35.25 0.83 -5.47
N ARG A 490 -36.12 0.02 -6.08
CA ARG A 490 -36.68 -1.18 -5.42
C ARG A 490 -35.64 -2.29 -5.44
N GLU A 491 -35.74 -3.21 -4.48
CA GLU A 491 -34.83 -4.36 -4.37
C GLU A 491 -34.87 -5.22 -5.67
N THR A 492 -36.03 -5.36 -6.30
CA THR A 492 -36.20 -6.02 -7.62
C THR A 492 -35.51 -5.31 -8.78
N ASP A 493 -35.49 -3.97 -8.80
CA ASP A 493 -34.84 -3.21 -9.88
C ASP A 493 -33.31 -3.37 -9.79
N ILE A 494 -32.79 -3.47 -8.55
CA ILE A 494 -31.37 -3.74 -8.28
C ILE A 494 -31.00 -5.16 -8.73
N GLU A 495 -31.82 -6.18 -8.44
CA GLU A 495 -31.61 -7.56 -8.90
C GLU A 495 -31.56 -7.67 -10.44
N GLU A 496 -32.44 -6.95 -11.17
CA GLU A 496 -32.37 -6.89 -12.64
C GLU A 496 -31.06 -6.24 -13.13
N ILE A 497 -30.63 -5.15 -12.50
CA ILE A 497 -29.37 -4.47 -12.82
C ILE A 497 -28.16 -5.36 -12.51
N GLU A 498 -28.22 -6.21 -11.48
CA GLU A 498 -27.18 -7.20 -11.17
C GLU A 498 -27.02 -8.25 -12.26
N ILE A 499 -28.13 -8.73 -12.82
CA ILE A 499 -28.12 -9.65 -13.97
C ILE A 499 -27.47 -8.97 -15.18
N LEU A 500 -27.85 -7.72 -15.48
CA LEU A 500 -27.23 -6.94 -16.56
C LEU A 500 -25.73 -6.72 -16.33
N LEU A 501 -25.30 -6.36 -15.12
CA LEU A 501 -23.88 -6.27 -14.78
C LEU A 501 -23.15 -7.62 -14.91
N SER A 502 -23.80 -8.74 -14.58
CA SER A 502 -23.23 -10.08 -14.78
C SER A 502 -22.98 -10.35 -16.27
N ASN A 503 -23.96 -10.05 -17.12
CA ASN A 503 -23.82 -10.14 -18.59
C ASN A 503 -22.71 -9.22 -19.10
N GLY A 504 -22.59 -8.00 -18.57
CA GLY A 504 -21.52 -7.06 -18.89
C GLY A 504 -20.12 -7.58 -18.50
N ARG A 505 -20.00 -8.30 -17.37
CA ARG A 505 -18.75 -8.98 -16.98
C ARG A 505 -18.42 -10.10 -17.96
N SER A 506 -19.40 -10.93 -18.34
CA SER A 506 -19.19 -12.01 -19.32
C SER A 506 -18.77 -11.46 -20.69
N ALA A 507 -19.38 -10.36 -21.15
CA ALA A 507 -18.96 -9.64 -22.36
C ALA A 507 -17.52 -9.09 -22.24
N ARG A 508 -17.14 -8.54 -21.08
CA ARG A 508 -15.75 -8.13 -20.81
C ARG A 508 -14.77 -9.30 -20.86
N GLU A 509 -15.08 -10.43 -20.21
CA GLU A 509 -14.21 -11.60 -20.22
C GLU A 509 -14.15 -12.27 -21.61
N ALA A 510 -15.19 -12.15 -22.44
CA ALA A 510 -15.15 -12.52 -23.86
C ALA A 510 -14.35 -11.50 -24.72
N ASN A 511 -14.14 -10.27 -24.23
CA ASN A 511 -13.73 -9.10 -25.02
C ASN A 511 -14.71 -8.82 -26.19
N ASP A 512 -16.01 -9.06 -25.96
CA ASP A 512 -17.08 -8.79 -26.91
C ASP A 512 -17.67 -7.39 -26.65
N ILE A 513 -17.30 -6.44 -27.51
CA ILE A 513 -17.81 -5.06 -27.45
C ILE A 513 -19.30 -4.98 -27.81
N LYS A 514 -19.82 -5.87 -28.68
CA LYS A 514 -21.22 -5.83 -29.14
C LYS A 514 -22.16 -6.29 -28.04
N ALA A 515 -21.82 -7.39 -27.37
CA ALA A 515 -22.54 -7.86 -26.18
C ALA A 515 -22.53 -6.78 -25.07
N LEU A 516 -21.39 -6.11 -24.84
CA LEU A 516 -21.32 -5.05 -23.84
C LEU A 516 -22.18 -3.83 -24.22
N ILE A 517 -22.21 -3.42 -25.48
CA ILE A 517 -23.10 -2.33 -25.96
C ILE A 517 -24.57 -2.70 -25.78
N SER A 518 -24.96 -3.97 -25.99
CA SER A 518 -26.32 -4.43 -25.68
C SER A 518 -26.66 -4.24 -24.21
N VAL A 519 -25.77 -4.68 -23.31
CA VAL A 519 -25.97 -4.51 -21.85
C VAL A 519 -26.07 -3.03 -21.46
N PHE A 520 -25.30 -2.15 -22.10
CA PHE A 520 -25.42 -0.69 -21.90
C PHE A 520 -26.80 -0.17 -22.29
N ARG A 521 -27.34 -0.61 -23.43
CA ARG A 521 -28.70 -0.25 -23.87
C ARG A 521 -29.74 -0.77 -22.89
N ASP A 522 -29.64 -2.03 -22.49
CA ASP A 522 -30.59 -2.65 -21.54
C ASP A 522 -30.60 -1.90 -20.19
N VAL A 523 -29.43 -1.49 -19.67
CA VAL A 523 -29.33 -0.65 -18.46
C VAL A 523 -29.93 0.75 -18.70
N PHE A 524 -29.66 1.37 -19.84
CA PHE A 524 -30.20 2.69 -20.19
C PHE A 524 -31.73 2.70 -20.34
N ASP A 525 -32.29 1.66 -20.97
CA ASP A 525 -33.74 1.48 -21.11
C ASP A 525 -34.40 1.28 -19.74
N LYS A 526 -33.75 0.52 -18.84
CA LYS A 526 -34.19 0.38 -17.44
C LYS A 526 -34.12 1.71 -16.67
N VAL A 527 -33.05 2.50 -16.82
CA VAL A 527 -32.91 3.84 -16.21
C VAL A 527 -34.00 4.78 -16.72
N THR A 528 -34.23 4.80 -18.03
CA THR A 528 -35.19 5.69 -18.70
C THR A 528 -36.61 5.35 -18.27
N LYS A 529 -36.98 4.06 -18.26
CA LYS A 529 -38.25 3.59 -17.73
C LYS A 529 -38.42 3.97 -16.26
N TYR A 530 -37.42 3.71 -15.43
CA TYR A 530 -37.45 4.03 -14.00
C TYR A 530 -37.61 5.54 -13.74
N ASN A 531 -36.94 6.39 -14.52
CA ASN A 531 -37.12 7.84 -14.46
C ASN A 531 -38.55 8.25 -14.84
N SER A 532 -39.14 7.64 -15.89
CA SER A 532 -40.55 7.86 -16.25
C SER A 532 -41.50 7.48 -15.11
N ASP A 533 -41.36 6.26 -14.58
CA ASP A 533 -42.16 5.75 -13.45
C ASP A 533 -42.05 6.68 -12.23
N HIS A 534 -40.87 7.23 -11.96
CA HIS A 534 -40.63 8.19 -10.88
C HIS A 534 -41.29 9.57 -11.15
N GLN A 535 -41.19 10.11 -12.37
CA GLN A 535 -41.83 11.38 -12.73
C GLN A 535 -43.36 11.28 -12.63
N ASP A 536 -43.94 10.16 -13.08
CA ASP A 536 -45.38 9.91 -12.97
C ASP A 536 -45.82 9.77 -11.50
N PHE A 537 -45.03 9.08 -10.66
CA PHE A 537 -45.28 9.04 -9.21
C PHE A 537 -45.21 10.45 -8.58
N MET A 538 -44.20 11.25 -8.90
CA MET A 538 -44.06 12.62 -8.38
C MET A 538 -45.15 13.57 -8.90
N LYS A 539 -45.74 13.30 -10.06
CA LYS A 539 -46.92 13.99 -10.59
C LYS A 539 -48.19 13.60 -9.83
N GLN A 540 -48.41 12.31 -9.57
CA GLN A 540 -49.54 11.82 -8.77
C GLN A 540 -49.49 12.33 -7.32
N MET A 541 -48.30 12.35 -6.70
CA MET A 541 -48.10 12.90 -5.36
C MET A 541 -48.46 14.39 -5.29
N ARG A 542 -48.05 15.20 -6.27
CA ARG A 542 -48.41 16.64 -6.35
C ARG A 542 -49.93 16.83 -6.46
N GLN A 543 -50.59 16.09 -7.35
CA GLN A 543 -52.05 16.11 -7.48
C GLN A 543 -52.76 15.70 -6.19
N SER A 544 -52.24 14.71 -5.47
CA SER A 544 -52.77 14.30 -4.15
C SER A 544 -52.65 15.42 -3.11
N PHE A 545 -51.51 16.12 -3.04
CA PHE A 545 -51.34 17.29 -2.18
C PHE A 545 -52.28 18.44 -2.54
N GLU A 546 -52.45 18.75 -3.82
CA GLU A 546 -53.38 19.78 -4.30
C GLU A 546 -54.84 19.44 -3.95
N ASN A 547 -55.23 18.17 -4.09
CA ASN A 547 -56.55 17.67 -3.67
C ASN A 547 -56.74 17.76 -2.16
N MET A 548 -55.76 17.36 -1.35
CA MET A 548 -55.81 17.49 0.11
C MET A 548 -55.91 18.96 0.54
N ARG A 549 -55.10 19.85 -0.03
CA ARG A 549 -55.15 21.31 0.22
C ARG A 549 -56.52 21.89 -0.15
N SER A 550 -57.07 21.49 -1.29
CA SER A 550 -58.39 21.92 -1.75
C SER A 550 -59.52 21.44 -0.84
N ASN A 551 -59.39 20.23 -0.26
CA ASN A 551 -60.37 19.71 0.69
C ASN A 551 -60.31 20.41 2.04
N ILE A 552 -59.10 20.76 2.53
CA ILE A 552 -58.93 21.56 3.76
C ILE A 552 -59.58 22.94 3.60
N ILE A 553 -59.35 23.63 2.47
CA ILE A 553 -59.94 24.95 2.18
C ILE A 553 -61.48 24.89 2.06
N LYS A 554 -62.05 23.74 1.71
CA LYS A 554 -63.51 23.53 1.65
C LYS A 554 -64.16 23.18 2.99
N THR A 555 -63.37 22.82 4.00
CA THR A 555 -63.87 22.44 5.34
C THR A 555 -63.58 23.48 6.42
N SER A 556 -62.76 24.49 6.11
CA SER A 556 -62.60 25.75 6.83
C SER A 556 -63.62 26.81 6.37
#